data_AF-A0A660RP07-F1
#
_entry.id   AF-A0A660RP07-F1
#
_cell.length_a   1.000
_cell.length_b   1.000
_cell.length_c   1.000
_cell.angle_alpha   90.00
_cell.angle_beta   90.00
_cell.angle_gamma   90.00
#
_symmetry.space_group_name_H-M   'P 1'
#
loop_
_entity.id
_entity.type
_entity.pdbx_description
1 polymer ?
#
loop_
_entity_poly.entity_id
_entity_poly.type
_entity_poly.pdbx_seq_one_letter_code
_entity_poly.pdbx_strand_id
1 'polypeptide(L)'
;MITINFFLIFILLILSAFFSATEVAIFSLSKPAFRRLKERNPSAKRLNLIYKNPSYYLSTIVLGNTLVNIGLTSLITLSSVIVWHKIGIIFSIFLSLILVLFLGEIFPKTIAIYNSGKSLFNWSRYTSSYRKDLLSSNKNNSDIY
;
A
#
# COMPACT_ATOMS: atom_id res chain seq x y z
N MET A 1 -17.04 25.67 14.42
CA MET A 1 -16.09 25.47 13.29
C MET A 1 -14.98 24.47 13.62
N ILE A 2 -14.25 24.60 14.74
CA ILE A 2 -13.13 23.70 15.08
C ILE A 2 -13.54 22.20 15.11
N THR A 3 -14.71 21.87 15.67
CA THR A 3 -15.19 20.48 15.78
C THR A 3 -15.45 19.83 14.42
N ILE A 4 -15.89 20.61 13.43
CA ILE A 4 -16.09 20.14 12.05
C ILE A 4 -14.74 19.75 11.43
N ASN A 5 -13.69 20.54 11.68
CA ASN A 5 -12.35 20.28 11.15
C ASN A 5 -11.77 18.98 11.73
N PHE A 6 -11.92 18.75 13.04
CA PHE A 6 -11.47 17.51 13.66
C PHE A 6 -12.21 16.28 13.11
N PHE A 7 -13.51 16.39 12.84
CA PHE A 7 -14.28 15.31 12.21
C PHE A 7 -13.80 15.04 10.77
N LEU A 8 -13.56 16.10 9.97
CA LEU A 8 -12.98 15.95 8.64
C LEU A 8 -11.58 15.33 8.69
N ILE A 9 -10.72 15.77 9.61
CA ILE A 9 -9.37 15.20 9.81
C ILE A 9 -9.47 13.69 10.05
N PHE A 10 -10.38 13.26 10.91
CA PHE A 10 -10.58 11.83 11.18
C PHE A 10 -10.98 11.04 9.93
N ILE A 11 -11.92 11.57 9.13
CA ILE A 11 -12.34 10.95 7.86
C ILE A 11 -11.20 10.89 6.85
N LEU A 12 -10.45 11.98 6.68
CA LEU A 12 -9.33 12.03 5.76
C LEU A 12 -8.21 11.06 6.19
N LEU A 13 -8.01 10.85 7.49
CA LEU A 13 -7.01 9.88 7.99
C LEU A 13 -7.40 8.44 7.65
N ILE A 14 -8.68 8.08 7.79
CA ILE A 14 -9.21 6.77 7.34
C ILE A 14 -9.03 6.61 5.82
N LEU A 15 -9.32 7.67 5.06
CA LEU A 15 -9.23 7.64 3.61
C LEU A 15 -7.77 7.49 3.13
N SER A 16 -6.82 8.16 3.79
CA SER A 16 -5.37 8.00 3.56
C SER A 16 -4.92 6.56 3.81
N ALA A 17 -5.33 5.98 4.95
CA ALA A 17 -5.04 4.59 5.27
C ALA A 17 -5.64 3.61 4.24
N PHE A 18 -6.85 3.88 3.74
CA PHE A 18 -7.49 3.08 2.69
C PHE A 18 -6.73 3.13 1.36
N PHE A 19 -6.31 4.33 0.91
CA PHE A 19 -5.51 4.46 -0.31
C PHE A 19 -4.15 3.77 -0.18
N SER A 20 -3.45 3.94 0.95
CA SER A 20 -2.20 3.23 1.24
C SER A 20 -2.37 1.70 1.25
N ALA A 21 -3.42 1.18 1.87
CA ALA A 21 -3.68 -0.26 1.88
C ALA A 21 -3.97 -0.81 0.48
N THR A 22 -4.71 -0.05 -0.33
CA THR A 22 -5.03 -0.41 -1.72
C THR A 22 -3.78 -0.40 -2.60
N GLU A 23 -2.88 0.56 -2.42
CA GLU A 23 -1.57 0.64 -3.10
C GLU A 23 -0.77 -0.65 -2.88
N VAL A 24 -0.65 -1.09 -1.63
CA VAL A 24 0.09 -2.32 -1.29
C VAL A 24 -0.62 -3.57 -1.80
N ALA A 25 -1.95 -3.64 -1.74
CA ALA A 25 -2.71 -4.78 -2.26
C ALA A 25 -2.50 -4.96 -3.77
N ILE A 26 -2.52 -3.87 -4.55
CA ILE A 26 -2.26 -3.90 -5.99
C ILE A 26 -0.80 -4.30 -6.27
N PHE A 27 0.15 -3.77 -5.50
CA PHE A 27 1.57 -4.09 -5.65
C PHE A 27 1.88 -5.57 -5.31
N SER A 28 1.18 -6.13 -4.32
CA SER A 28 1.33 -7.52 -3.88
C SER A 28 0.76 -8.54 -4.88
N LEU A 29 -0.24 -8.15 -5.70
CA LEU A 29 -0.78 -8.98 -6.79
C LEU A 29 0.18 -9.05 -7.99
N SER A 30 1.21 -9.89 -7.89
CA SER A 30 2.10 -10.22 -9.02
C SER A 30 1.38 -10.97 -10.16
N LYS A 31 1.86 -10.85 -11.41
CA LYS A 31 1.24 -11.46 -12.62
C LYS A 31 0.97 -12.97 -12.48
N PRO A 32 1.84 -13.76 -11.83
CA PRO A 32 1.61 -15.19 -11.57
C PRO A 32 0.49 -15.47 -10.55
N ALA A 33 0.25 -14.59 -9.59
CA ALA A 33 -0.83 -14.74 -8.61
C ALA A 33 -2.20 -14.51 -9.25
N PHE A 34 -2.28 -13.53 -10.16
CA PHE A 34 -3.50 -13.23 -10.92
C PHE A 34 -3.94 -14.39 -11.82
N ARG A 35 -2.99 -15.04 -12.52
CA ARG A 35 -3.29 -16.20 -13.39
C ARG A 35 -3.95 -17.33 -12.60
N ARG A 36 -3.46 -17.59 -11.38
CA ARG A 36 -4.02 -18.60 -10.46
C ARG A 36 -5.38 -18.21 -9.88
N LEU A 37 -5.61 -16.93 -9.60
CA LEU A 37 -6.92 -16.42 -9.15
C LEU A 37 -7.99 -16.55 -10.23
N LYS A 38 -7.62 -16.33 -11.49
CA LYS A 38 -8.51 -16.49 -12.64
C LYS A 38 -8.94 -17.94 -12.87
N GLU A 39 -8.05 -18.90 -12.61
CA GLU A 39 -8.35 -20.34 -12.70
C GLU A 39 -9.32 -20.81 -11.60
N ARG A 40 -9.30 -20.14 -10.43
CA ARG A 40 -10.07 -20.57 -9.25
C ARG A 40 -11.42 -19.86 -9.07
N ASN A 41 -11.65 -18.72 -9.73
CA ASN A 41 -12.89 -17.95 -9.55
C ASN A 41 -13.30 -17.18 -10.82
N PRO A 42 -14.46 -17.47 -11.44
CA PRO A 42 -14.95 -16.75 -12.62
C PRO A 42 -15.31 -15.27 -12.34
N SER A 43 -15.53 -14.92 -11.07
CA SER A 43 -15.72 -13.52 -10.60
C SER A 43 -14.46 -12.65 -10.74
N ALA A 44 -13.29 -13.25 -11.00
CA ALA A 44 -12.03 -12.55 -11.28
C ALA A 44 -12.06 -11.72 -12.57
N LYS A 45 -13.14 -11.80 -13.38
CA LYS A 45 -13.34 -10.94 -14.57
C LYS A 45 -13.27 -9.44 -14.25
N ARG A 46 -13.76 -8.99 -13.08
CA ARG A 46 -13.69 -7.56 -12.68
C ARG A 46 -12.25 -7.12 -12.40
N LEU A 47 -11.45 -8.03 -11.87
CA LEU A 47 -10.04 -7.83 -11.56
C LEU A 47 -9.18 -7.68 -12.84
N ASN A 48 -9.68 -8.17 -13.98
CA ASN A 48 -9.03 -8.14 -15.28
C ASN A 48 -8.91 -6.72 -15.87
N LEU A 49 -9.83 -5.81 -15.52
CA LEU A 49 -9.76 -4.40 -15.90
C LEU A 49 -8.60 -3.67 -15.21
N ILE A 50 -8.41 -3.94 -13.92
CA ILE A 50 -7.31 -3.39 -13.10
C ILE A 50 -5.97 -3.92 -13.62
N TYR A 51 -5.93 -5.21 -14.00
CA TYR A 51 -4.72 -5.87 -14.47
C TYR A 51 -4.30 -5.53 -15.90
N LYS A 52 -5.21 -4.96 -16.70
CA LYS A 52 -4.92 -4.56 -18.08
C LYS A 52 -3.93 -3.39 -18.12
N ASN A 53 -4.02 -2.48 -17.14
CA ASN A 53 -3.16 -1.30 -17.00
C ASN A 53 -2.88 -0.99 -15.51
N PRO A 54 -2.17 -1.87 -14.77
CA PRO A 54 -1.96 -1.69 -13.33
C PRO A 54 -1.27 -0.37 -13.00
N SER A 55 -0.36 0.10 -13.87
CA SER A 55 0.32 1.39 -13.71
C SER A 55 -0.64 2.57 -13.68
N TYR A 56 -1.70 2.57 -14.49
CA TYR A 56 -2.68 3.66 -14.53
C TYR A 56 -3.46 3.74 -13.21
N TYR A 57 -3.97 2.60 -12.73
CA TYR A 57 -4.72 2.54 -11.46
C TYR A 57 -3.83 2.86 -10.26
N LEU A 58 -2.58 2.39 -10.27
CA LEU A 58 -1.61 2.68 -9.22
C LEU A 58 -1.32 4.19 -9.15
N SER A 59 -1.09 4.84 -10.29
CA SER A 59 -0.90 6.29 -10.34
C SER A 59 -2.10 7.05 -9.80
N THR A 60 -3.34 6.65 -10.13
CA THR A 60 -4.55 7.29 -9.60
C THR A 60 -4.66 7.14 -8.08
N ILE A 61 -4.34 5.98 -7.52
CA ILE A 61 -4.39 5.72 -6.07
C ILE A 61 -3.34 6.54 -5.33
N VAL A 62 -2.12 6.59 -5.85
CA VAL A 62 -1.03 7.38 -5.25
C VAL A 62 -1.35 8.88 -5.31
N LEU A 63 -1.95 9.35 -6.41
CA LEU A 63 -2.46 10.72 -6.52
C LEU A 63 -3.56 11.00 -5.48
N GLY A 64 -4.51 10.07 -5.32
CA GLY A 64 -5.57 10.17 -4.31
C GLY A 64 -5.02 10.26 -2.89
N ASN A 65 -4.05 9.39 -2.54
CA ASN A 65 -3.38 9.42 -1.25
C ASN A 65 -2.69 10.78 -0.99
N THR A 66 -1.98 11.29 -2.00
CA THR A 66 -1.30 12.58 -1.93
C THR A 66 -2.29 13.73 -1.71
N LEU A 67 -3.42 13.74 -2.42
CA LEU A 67 -4.47 14.75 -2.26
C LEU A 67 -5.07 14.73 -0.85
N VAL A 68 -5.36 13.55 -0.32
CA VAL A 68 -5.90 13.39 1.03
C VAL A 68 -4.89 13.86 2.08
N ASN A 69 -3.61 13.51 1.93
CA ASN A 69 -2.56 13.95 2.84
C ASN A 69 -2.40 15.47 2.83
N ILE A 70 -2.42 16.12 1.67
CA ILE A 70 -2.38 17.59 1.56
C ILE A 70 -3.61 18.23 2.23
N GLY A 71 -4.81 17.68 2.03
CA GLY A 71 -6.01 18.15 2.71
C GLY A 71 -5.91 18.03 4.23
N LEU A 72 -5.38 16.91 4.71
CA LEU A 72 -5.21 16.61 6.14
C LEU A 72 -4.20 17.58 6.78
N THR A 73 -3.03 17.79 6.17
CA THR A 73 -2.03 18.73 6.67
C THR A 73 -2.53 20.19 6.63
N SER A 74 -3.30 20.56 5.60
CA SER A 74 -3.93 21.88 5.50
C SER A 74 -4.92 22.14 6.63
N LEU A 75 -5.79 21.17 6.93
CA LEU A 75 -6.76 21.27 8.03
C LEU A 75 -6.09 21.29 9.40
N ILE A 76 -5.03 20.49 9.61
CA ILE A 76 -4.22 20.52 10.83
C ILE A 76 -3.58 21.90 11.00
N THR A 77 -2.99 22.45 9.95
CA THR A 77 -2.34 23.76 9.98
C THR A 77 -3.34 24.85 10.30
N LEU A 78 -4.49 24.88 9.60
CA LEU A 78 -5.55 25.84 9.86
C LEU A 78 -6.05 25.77 11.30
N SER A 79 -6.28 24.55 11.80
CA SER A 79 -6.79 24.34 13.16
C SER A 79 -5.76 24.75 14.22
N SER A 80 -4.48 24.42 14.02
CA SER A 80 -3.41 24.77 14.96
C SER A 80 -3.14 26.28 15.00
N VAL A 81 -3.22 26.97 13.86
CA VAL A 81 -3.07 28.44 13.82
C VAL A 81 -4.21 29.12 14.56
N ILE A 82 -5.44 28.64 14.44
CA ILE A 82 -6.60 29.20 15.17
C ILE A 82 -6.45 29.02 16.68
N VAL A 83 -5.94 27.87 17.14
CA VAL A 83 -5.82 27.56 18.57
C VAL A 83 -4.58 28.20 19.21
N TRP A 84 -3.41 28.08 18.57
CA TRP A 84 -2.11 28.45 19.13
C TRP A 84 -1.44 29.67 18.46
N HIS A 85 -2.14 30.36 17.56
CA HIS A 85 -1.67 31.57 16.87
C HIS A 85 -0.29 31.37 16.22
N LYS A 86 0.71 32.20 16.56
CA LYS A 86 2.06 32.16 15.96
C LYS A 86 2.81 30.85 16.24
N ILE A 87 2.61 30.24 17.40
CA ILE A 87 3.27 28.97 17.78
C ILE A 87 2.60 27.79 17.07
N GLY A 88 1.33 27.94 16.70
CA GLY A 88 0.52 26.93 16.03
C GLY A 88 1.10 26.45 14.69
N ILE A 89 1.81 27.31 13.96
CA ILE A 89 2.44 26.94 12.68
C ILE A 89 3.52 25.89 12.91
N ILE A 90 4.46 26.16 13.82
CA ILE A 90 5.57 25.22 14.14
C ILE A 90 4.99 23.92 14.69
N PHE A 91 4.01 24.01 15.59
CA PHE A 91 3.34 22.84 16.15
C PHE A 91 2.64 22.01 15.07
N SER A 92 1.97 22.64 14.11
CA SER A 92 1.30 21.92 13.02
C SER A 92 2.25 21.15 12.11
N ILE A 93 3.47 21.64 11.90
CA ILE A 93 4.47 20.95 11.07
C ILE A 93 4.87 19.64 11.75
N PHE A 94 5.23 19.69 13.04
CA PHE A 94 5.56 18.48 13.79
C PHE A 94 4.37 17.54 13.91
N LEU A 95 3.19 18.08 14.21
CA LEU A 95 1.98 17.29 14.40
C LEU A 95 1.54 16.59 13.12
N SER A 96 1.57 17.30 11.98
CA SER A 96 1.24 16.71 10.67
C SER A 96 2.26 15.66 10.24
N LEU A 97 3.55 15.86 10.51
CA LEU A 97 4.58 14.86 10.23
C LEU A 97 4.31 13.56 11.02
N ILE A 98 4.04 13.65 12.32
CA ILE A 98 3.73 12.46 13.13
C ILE A 98 2.40 11.84 12.68
N LEU A 99 1.30 12.60 12.63
CA LEU A 99 -0.01 12.00 12.42
C LEU A 99 -0.21 11.56 10.98
N VAL A 100 0.09 12.41 10.00
CA VAL A 100 -0.20 12.11 8.59
C VAL A 100 0.80 11.09 8.06
N LEU A 101 2.08 11.35 8.27
CA LEU A 101 3.14 10.54 7.68
C LEU A 101 3.29 9.19 8.41
N PHE A 102 3.25 9.18 9.75
CA PHE A 102 3.38 7.95 10.51
C PHE A 102 2.09 7.12 10.48
N LEU A 103 0.92 7.68 10.84
CA LEU A 103 -0.34 6.91 10.94
C LEU A 103 -1.04 6.72 9.59
N GLY A 104 -0.99 7.72 8.70
CA GLY A 104 -1.67 7.67 7.40
C GLY A 104 -0.90 6.91 6.33
N GLU A 105 0.43 6.93 6.37
CA GLU A 105 1.25 6.39 5.28
C GLU A 105 2.20 5.26 5.71
N ILE A 106 3.16 5.52 6.61
CA ILE A 106 4.23 4.56 6.93
C ILE A 106 3.67 3.33 7.65
N PHE A 107 2.84 3.53 8.67
CA PHE A 107 2.31 2.44 9.49
C PHE A 107 1.43 1.46 8.69
N PRO A 108 0.41 1.89 7.92
CA PRO A 108 -0.38 0.97 7.11
C PRO A 108 0.43 0.29 6.02
N LYS A 109 1.37 0.99 5.36
CA LYS A 109 2.28 0.38 4.37
C LYS A 109 3.12 -0.73 5.02
N THR A 110 3.70 -0.46 6.19
CA THR A 110 4.53 -1.43 6.92
C THR A 110 3.74 -2.66 7.34
N ILE A 111 2.51 -2.50 7.86
CA ILE A 111 1.64 -3.62 8.24
C ILE A 111 1.24 -4.45 7.03
N ALA A 112 0.86 -3.80 5.92
CA ALA A 112 0.46 -4.49 4.71
C ALA A 112 1.63 -5.29 4.10
N ILE A 113 2.85 -4.75 4.15
CA ILE A 113 4.07 -5.46 3.74
C ILE A 113 4.36 -6.63 4.68
N TYR A 114 4.29 -6.44 6.00
CA TYR A 114 4.56 -7.51 6.97
C TYR A 114 3.57 -8.68 6.84
N ASN A 115 2.30 -8.39 6.61
CA ASN A 115 1.28 -9.41 6.35
C ASN A 115 1.55 -10.16 5.03
N SER A 116 2.00 -9.44 3.99
CA SER A 116 2.42 -10.04 2.71
C SER A 116 3.70 -10.88 2.86
N GLY A 117 4.63 -10.47 3.73
CA GLY A 117 5.89 -11.15 4.03
C GLY A 117 5.69 -12.52 4.71
N LYS A 118 4.70 -12.66 5.61
CA LYS A 118 4.31 -13.98 6.15
C LYS A 118 3.82 -14.94 5.07
N SER A 119 3.08 -14.43 4.08
CA SER A 119 2.66 -15.23 2.92
C SER A 119 3.85 -15.62 2.04
N LEU A 120 4.82 -14.73 1.85
CA LEU A 120 6.05 -14.96 1.06
C LEU A 120 7.02 -15.93 1.74
N PHE A 121 7.20 -15.86 3.06
CA PHE A 121 8.05 -16.78 3.82
C PHE A 121 7.52 -18.21 3.80
N ASN A 122 6.20 -18.41 3.92
CA ASN A 122 5.59 -19.72 3.72
C ASN A 122 5.74 -20.23 2.27
N TRP A 123 5.75 -19.32 1.29
CA TRP A 123 5.95 -19.67 -0.12
C TRP A 123 7.41 -20.02 -0.45
N SER A 124 8.39 -19.42 0.24
CA SER A 124 9.82 -19.72 0.03
C SER A 124 10.15 -21.17 0.43
N ARG A 125 9.43 -21.74 1.40
CA ARG A 125 9.54 -23.18 1.75
C ARG A 125 9.06 -24.10 0.63
N TYR A 126 8.10 -23.65 -0.19
CA TYR A 126 7.60 -24.40 -1.35
C TYR A 126 8.50 -24.28 -2.59
N THR A 127 9.09 -23.12 -2.84
CA THR A 127 9.97 -22.91 -4.01
C THR A 127 11.39 -23.46 -3.81
N SER A 128 11.79 -23.69 -2.55
CA SER A 128 13.02 -24.38 -2.19
C SER A 128 13.10 -25.81 -2.78
N SER A 129 11.98 -26.54 -2.83
CA SER A 129 11.95 -27.90 -3.40
C SER A 129 12.15 -27.92 -4.92
N TYR A 130 11.49 -27.03 -5.67
CA TYR A 130 11.60 -27.00 -7.13
C TYR A 130 12.98 -26.59 -7.67
N ARG A 131 13.79 -25.90 -6.86
CA ARG A 131 15.14 -25.48 -7.26
C ARG A 131 16.13 -26.64 -7.30
N LYS A 132 15.96 -27.66 -6.45
CA LYS A 132 16.83 -28.84 -6.46
C LYS A 132 16.60 -29.71 -7.69
N ASP A 133 15.35 -29.81 -8.15
CA ASP A 133 14.98 -30.63 -9.31
C ASP A 133 15.46 -30.03 -10.65
N LEU A 134 15.51 -28.70 -10.74
CA LEU A 134 16.05 -28.01 -11.93
C LEU A 134 17.59 -28.09 -12.01
N LEU A 135 18.27 -28.15 -10.86
CA LEU A 135 19.72 -28.28 -10.81
C LEU A 135 20.20 -29.74 -11.00
N SER A 136 19.39 -30.74 -10.63
CA SER A 136 19.67 -32.15 -10.95
C SER A 136 19.38 -32.49 -12.41
N SER A 137 18.36 -31.88 -13.04
CA SER A 137 18.06 -32.06 -14.46
C SER A 137 19.09 -31.40 -15.39
N ASN A 138 19.72 -30.30 -14.98
CA ASN A 138 20.74 -29.63 -15.79
C ASN A 138 22.11 -30.34 -15.71
N LYS A 139 22.41 -31.01 -14.59
CA LYS A 139 23.65 -31.78 -14.42
C LYS A 139 23.67 -33.06 -15.26
N ASN A 140 22.52 -33.68 -15.50
CA ASN A 140 22.40 -34.86 -16.38
C ASN A 140 22.56 -34.53 -17.88
N ASN A 141 22.43 -33.25 -18.27
CA ASN A 141 22.52 -32.82 -19.67
C ASN A 141 23.90 -32.26 -20.05
N SER A 142 24.80 -32.06 -19.08
CA SER A 142 26.17 -31.61 -19.29
C SER A 142 27.18 -32.76 -19.47
N ASP A 143 26.79 -34.00 -19.20
CA ASP A 143 27.65 -35.18 -19.32
C ASP A 143 27.55 -35.86 -20.71
N ILE A 144 26.89 -35.20 -21.69
CA ILE A 144 26.62 -35.70 -23.05
C ILE A 144 27.40 -34.93 -24.14
N TYR A 145 28.30 -34.00 -23.78
CA TYR A 145 29.16 -33.29 -24.74
C TYR A 145 30.63 -33.33 -24.35
#